data_AF-S5YYV0-F1
#
_entry.id   AF-S5YYV0-F1
#
_cell.length_a   1.000
_cell.length_b   1.000
_cell.length_c   1.000
_cell.angle_alpha   90.00
_cell.angle_beta   90.00
_cell.angle_gamma   90.00
#
_symmetry.space_group_name_H-M   'P 1'
#
loop_
_entity.id
_entity.type
_entity.pdbx_description
1 polymer ?
#
loop_
_entity_poly.entity_id
_entity_poly.type
_entity_poly.pdbx_seq_one_letter_code
_entity_poly.pdbx_strand_id
1 'polypeptide(L)'
;MNHSTVYRPHSPVAKLAASFLAALAVATAGLYAGQWVPAGLYLPLYALELILLLVMIFARRKQAVGYPLMFAFMLVSGATLYPLIGYYISVIGAAAVFKAFALAVVSFSGVAIYAAKTKEDFSFLGGFLMLGAFALLGLLIIQWFIPFSSVGQMGIAALGILIFLGFTIYDINRLARYGFTEADIPMIVVNIYLDFINLFVYILRFFASDEE
;
A
#
# COMPACT_ATOMS: atom_id res chain seq x y z
N MET A 1 30.19 -35.88 -21.20
CA MET A 1 30.08 -34.43 -21.01
C MET A 1 28.97 -33.91 -21.91
N ASN A 2 27.86 -33.43 -21.35
CA ASN A 2 26.90 -32.64 -22.11
C ASN A 2 26.37 -31.54 -21.18
N HIS A 3 26.93 -30.34 -21.34
CA HIS A 3 26.46 -29.16 -20.64
C HIS A 3 25.23 -28.64 -21.38
N SER A 4 24.04 -29.12 -20.98
CA SER A 4 22.81 -28.41 -21.29
C SER A 4 22.83 -27.10 -20.48
N THR A 5 23.17 -26.02 -21.17
CA THR A 5 23.04 -24.64 -20.70
C THR A 5 21.59 -24.40 -20.31
N VAL A 6 21.30 -24.50 -19.01
CA VAL A 6 20.04 -24.00 -18.46
C VAL A 6 20.05 -22.49 -18.66
N TYR A 7 19.44 -22.04 -19.76
CA TYR A 7 19.04 -20.65 -19.90
C TYR A 7 18.10 -20.35 -18.72
N ARG A 8 18.60 -19.63 -17.70
CA ARG A 8 17.80 -19.09 -16.61
C ARG A 8 17.32 -17.72 -17.08
N PRO A 9 16.07 -17.60 -17.59
CA PRO A 9 15.54 -16.30 -17.95
C PRO A 9 15.49 -15.45 -16.67
N HIS A 10 15.85 -14.17 -16.79
CA HIS A 10 15.69 -13.07 -15.82
C HIS A 10 15.38 -13.43 -14.35
N SER A 11 16.24 -13.00 -13.41
CA SER A 11 15.96 -13.19 -11.98
C SER A 11 14.54 -12.67 -11.65
N PRO A 12 13.71 -13.45 -10.93
CA PRO A 12 12.35 -13.04 -10.55
C PRO A 12 12.29 -11.65 -9.90
N VAL A 13 13.39 -11.24 -9.26
CA VAL A 13 13.60 -9.92 -8.65
C VAL A 13 13.60 -8.78 -9.68
N ALA A 14 14.28 -8.94 -10.82
CA ALA A 14 14.28 -7.91 -11.86
C ALA A 14 12.88 -7.72 -12.46
N LYS A 15 12.17 -8.84 -12.69
CA LYS A 15 10.78 -8.82 -13.17
C LYS A 15 9.83 -8.21 -12.14
N LEU A 16 10.01 -8.52 -10.86
CA LEU A 16 9.27 -7.91 -9.77
C LEU A 16 9.48 -6.40 -9.73
N ALA A 17 10.74 -5.93 -9.76
CA ALA A 17 11.07 -4.52 -9.77
C ALA A 17 10.47 -3.78 -10.98
N ALA A 18 10.59 -4.35 -12.18
CA ALA A 18 9.97 -3.80 -13.38
C ALA A 18 8.44 -3.75 -13.28
N SER A 19 7.82 -4.81 -12.75
CA SER A 19 6.36 -4.88 -12.55
C SER A 19 5.90 -3.85 -11.52
N PHE A 20 6.67 -3.64 -10.45
CA PHE A 20 6.39 -2.62 -9.44
C PHE A 20 6.49 -1.20 -10.02
N LEU A 21 7.54 -0.91 -10.80
CA LEU A 21 7.68 0.40 -11.47
C LEU A 21 6.55 0.64 -12.49
N ALA A 22 6.17 -0.37 -13.28
CA ALA A 22 5.05 -0.28 -14.19
C ALA A 22 3.72 -0.05 -13.43
N ALA A 23 3.52 -0.75 -12.33
CA ALA A 23 2.37 -0.57 -11.46
C ALA A 23 2.30 0.85 -10.88
N LEU A 24 3.42 1.39 -10.39
CA LEU A 24 3.52 2.78 -9.93
C LEU A 24 3.20 3.80 -11.04
N ALA A 25 3.69 3.56 -12.26
CA ALA A 25 3.35 4.41 -13.40
C ALA A 25 1.85 4.37 -13.71
N VAL A 26 1.22 3.19 -13.66
CA VAL A 26 -0.23 3.04 -13.85
C VAL A 26 -1.03 3.70 -12.73
N ALA A 27 -0.60 3.56 -11.47
CA ALA A 27 -1.21 4.27 -10.34
C ALA A 27 -1.07 5.79 -10.46
N THR A 28 0.08 6.27 -10.94
CA THR A 28 0.30 7.71 -11.20
C THR A 28 -0.60 8.21 -12.33
N ALA A 29 -0.78 7.42 -13.40
CA ALA A 29 -1.73 7.71 -14.46
C ALA A 29 -3.18 7.73 -13.93
N GLY A 30 -3.53 6.80 -13.04
CA GLY A 30 -4.80 6.78 -12.33
C GLY A 30 -5.02 8.04 -11.50
N LEU A 31 -4.03 8.44 -10.71
CA LEU A 31 -4.05 9.67 -9.91
C LEU A 31 -4.27 10.90 -10.78
N TYR A 32 -3.55 11.00 -11.89
CA TYR A 32 -3.75 12.07 -12.86
C TYR A 32 -5.15 12.02 -13.49
N ALA A 33 -5.64 10.81 -13.83
CA ALA A 33 -6.99 10.63 -14.36
C ALA A 33 -8.09 10.99 -13.36
N GLY A 34 -7.82 10.85 -12.06
CA GLY A 34 -8.71 11.20 -10.96
C GLY A 34 -9.20 12.65 -11.00
N GLN A 35 -8.44 13.57 -11.60
CA GLN A 35 -8.84 14.98 -11.73
C GLN A 35 -10.11 15.20 -12.57
N TRP A 36 -10.43 14.27 -13.46
CA TRP A 36 -11.61 14.34 -14.32
C TRP A 36 -12.79 13.55 -13.77
N VAL A 37 -12.63 12.86 -12.64
CA VAL A 37 -13.73 12.13 -12.00
C VAL A 37 -14.63 13.16 -11.31
N PRO A 38 -15.92 13.27 -11.68
CA PRO A 38 -16.85 14.16 -11.00
C PRO A 38 -17.03 13.74 -9.52
N ALA A 39 -17.19 14.72 -8.63
CA ALA A 39 -17.32 14.45 -7.19
C ALA A 39 -18.46 13.46 -6.83
N GLY A 40 -19.55 13.46 -7.60
CA GLY A 40 -20.65 12.51 -7.43
C GLY A 40 -20.28 11.04 -7.66
N LEU A 41 -19.14 10.76 -8.29
CA LEU A 41 -18.64 9.41 -8.56
C LEU A 41 -17.57 8.93 -7.57
N TYR A 42 -17.15 9.74 -6.59
CA TYR A 42 -16.12 9.33 -5.63
C TYR A 42 -16.55 8.14 -4.76
N LEU A 43 -17.80 8.11 -4.27
CA LEU A 43 -18.30 6.98 -3.49
C LEU A 43 -18.34 5.67 -4.31
N PRO A 44 -18.91 5.64 -5.53
CA PRO A 44 -18.78 4.49 -6.42
C PRO A 44 -17.33 4.07 -6.71
N LEU A 45 -16.42 5.03 -6.84
CA LEU A 45 -15.01 4.77 -7.12
C LEU A 45 -14.31 4.09 -5.93
N TYR A 46 -14.53 4.55 -4.70
CA TYR A 46 -14.03 3.87 -3.49
C TYR A 46 -14.64 2.48 -3.33
N ALA A 47 -15.93 2.31 -3.64
CA ALA A 47 -16.57 1.00 -3.62
C ALA A 47 -15.95 0.04 -4.66
N LEU A 48 -15.62 0.54 -5.86
CA LEU A 48 -14.94 -0.24 -6.89
C LEU A 48 -13.54 -0.68 -6.44
N GLU A 49 -12.77 0.20 -5.80
CA GLU A 49 -11.46 -0.15 -5.24
C GLU A 49 -11.58 -1.28 -4.21
N LEU A 50 -12.54 -1.19 -3.29
CA LEU A 50 -12.81 -2.24 -2.30
C LEU A 50 -13.22 -3.56 -2.96
N ILE A 51 -14.07 -3.52 -3.99
CA ILE A 51 -14.46 -4.70 -4.75
C ILE A 51 -13.25 -5.35 -5.42
N LEU A 52 -12.39 -4.57 -6.08
CA LEU A 52 -11.16 -5.08 -6.72
C LEU A 52 -10.21 -5.71 -5.68
N LEU A 53 -10.07 -5.09 -4.51
CA LEU A 53 -9.27 -5.62 -3.41
C LEU A 53 -9.82 -6.96 -2.91
N LEU A 54 -11.14 -7.05 -2.70
CA LEU A 54 -11.80 -8.31 -2.33
C LEU A 54 -11.60 -9.38 -3.41
N VAL A 55 -11.80 -9.04 -4.69
CA VAL A 55 -11.58 -9.96 -5.82
C VAL A 55 -10.15 -10.48 -5.81
N MET A 56 -9.14 -9.64 -5.57
CA MET A 56 -7.75 -10.08 -5.45
C MET A 56 -7.51 -11.02 -4.26
N ILE A 57 -8.09 -10.73 -3.09
CA ILE A 57 -8.01 -11.62 -1.92
C ILE A 57 -8.61 -12.99 -2.22
N PHE A 58 -9.78 -13.04 -2.87
CA PHE A 58 -10.41 -14.31 -3.25
C PHE A 58 -9.65 -15.02 -4.38
N ALA A 59 -9.14 -14.28 -5.37
CA ALA A 59 -8.36 -14.83 -6.47
C ALA A 59 -6.99 -15.37 -6.02
N ARG A 60 -6.42 -14.84 -4.92
CA ARG A 60 -5.19 -15.35 -4.29
C ARG A 60 -5.35 -16.82 -3.87
N ARG A 61 -6.53 -17.23 -3.38
CA ARG A 61 -6.80 -18.63 -3.00
C ARG A 61 -6.74 -19.60 -4.19
N LYS A 62 -6.87 -19.09 -5.41
CA LYS A 62 -6.84 -19.86 -6.66
C LYS A 62 -5.57 -19.63 -7.49
N GLN A 63 -4.55 -18.95 -6.93
CA GLN A 63 -3.32 -18.57 -7.66
C GLN A 63 -3.60 -17.75 -8.94
N ALA A 64 -4.70 -17.00 -8.97
CA ALA A 64 -5.24 -16.39 -10.19
C ALA A 64 -5.15 -14.85 -10.22
N VAL A 65 -4.34 -14.22 -9.36
CA VAL A 65 -4.11 -12.77 -9.42
C VAL A 65 -3.14 -12.49 -10.57
N GLY A 66 -3.69 -12.28 -11.76
CA GLY A 66 -2.92 -11.94 -12.95
C GLY A 66 -2.56 -10.46 -13.04
N TYR A 67 -1.60 -10.16 -13.93
CA TYR A 67 -1.21 -8.79 -14.29
C TYR A 67 -2.38 -7.86 -14.67
N PRO A 68 -3.42 -8.28 -15.42
CA PRO A 68 -4.53 -7.39 -15.75
C PRO A 68 -5.29 -6.90 -14.52
N LEU A 69 -5.53 -7.78 -13.54
CA LEU A 69 -6.22 -7.43 -12.31
C LEU A 69 -5.36 -6.50 -11.44
N MET A 70 -4.05 -6.76 -11.37
CA MET A 70 -3.10 -5.84 -10.73
C MET A 70 -3.19 -4.45 -11.36
N PHE A 71 -3.02 -4.30 -12.67
CA PHE A 71 -3.04 -2.99 -13.31
C PHE A 71 -4.39 -2.28 -13.21
N ALA A 72 -5.51 -3.01 -13.29
CA ALA A 72 -6.83 -2.45 -13.05
C ALA A 72 -6.94 -1.89 -11.62
N PHE A 73 -6.46 -2.64 -10.63
CA PHE A 73 -6.40 -2.17 -9.25
C PHE A 73 -5.50 -0.94 -9.10
N MET A 74 -4.29 -0.95 -9.65
CA MET A 74 -3.36 0.19 -9.57
C MET A 74 -3.99 1.46 -10.16
N LEU A 75 -4.68 1.34 -11.30
CA LEU A 75 -5.32 2.48 -11.96
C LEU A 75 -6.46 3.06 -11.10
N VAL A 76 -7.32 2.19 -10.57
CA VAL A 76 -8.46 2.61 -9.73
C VAL A 76 -7.96 3.19 -8.41
N SER A 77 -7.00 2.55 -7.75
CA SER A 77 -6.41 3.04 -6.50
C SER A 77 -5.67 4.37 -6.70
N GLY A 78 -5.00 4.54 -7.84
CA GLY A 78 -4.47 5.84 -8.25
C GLY A 78 -5.57 6.91 -8.31
N ALA A 79 -6.66 6.62 -9.01
CA ALA A 79 -7.77 7.57 -9.18
C ALA A 79 -8.47 7.91 -7.84
N THR A 80 -8.55 6.98 -6.89
CA THR A 80 -9.13 7.20 -5.56
C THR A 80 -8.22 8.04 -4.67
N LEU A 81 -6.90 8.00 -4.89
CA LEU A 81 -5.95 8.86 -4.17
C LEU A 81 -6.10 10.34 -4.53
N TYR A 82 -6.61 10.68 -5.72
CA TYR A 82 -6.79 12.08 -6.13
C TYR A 82 -7.69 12.88 -5.16
N PRO A 83 -8.96 12.49 -4.94
CA PRO A 83 -9.83 13.20 -3.99
C PRO A 83 -9.30 13.14 -2.55
N LEU A 84 -8.65 12.04 -2.14
CA LEU A 84 -8.05 11.91 -0.82
C LEU A 84 -6.93 12.94 -0.60
N ILE A 85 -5.98 13.02 -1.54
CA ILE A 85 -4.88 13.98 -1.46
C ILE A 85 -5.43 15.40 -1.57
N GLY A 86 -6.42 15.64 -2.44
CA GLY A 86 -7.10 16.92 -2.57
C GLY A 86 -7.72 17.41 -1.25
N TYR A 87 -8.34 16.50 -0.48
CA TYR A 87 -8.81 16.80 0.87
C TYR A 87 -7.68 17.25 1.79
N TYR A 88 -6.58 16.50 1.90
CA TYR A 88 -5.46 16.91 2.77
C TYR A 88 -4.78 18.20 2.29
N ILE A 89 -4.68 18.45 0.99
CA ILE A 89 -4.19 19.74 0.48
C ILE A 89 -5.09 20.89 0.97
N SER A 90 -6.40 20.69 1.02
CA SER A 90 -7.34 21.72 1.52
C SER A 90 -7.25 21.96 3.02
N VAL A 91 -6.80 20.97 3.80
CA VAL A 91 -6.71 21.04 5.26
C VAL A 91 -5.34 21.56 5.73
N ILE A 92 -4.25 20.97 5.25
CA ILE A 92 -2.86 21.26 5.71
C ILE A 92 -1.98 21.94 4.65
N GLY A 93 -2.53 22.20 3.45
CA GLY A 93 -1.79 22.80 2.35
C GLY A 93 -0.86 21.84 1.60
N ALA A 94 -0.56 22.19 0.33
CA ALA A 94 0.23 21.35 -0.57
C ALA A 94 1.67 21.10 -0.07
N ALA A 95 2.27 22.08 0.60
CA ALA A 95 3.63 21.95 1.13
C ALA A 95 3.72 20.89 2.24
N ALA A 96 2.72 20.80 3.12
CA ALA A 96 2.68 19.79 4.18
C ALA A 96 2.42 18.39 3.60
N VAL A 97 1.51 18.27 2.64
CA VAL A 97 1.27 17.02 1.90
C VAL A 97 2.55 16.51 1.23
N PHE A 98 3.35 17.40 0.61
CA PHE A 98 4.63 17.01 0.02
C PHE A 98 5.63 16.52 1.07
N LYS A 99 5.71 17.17 2.24
CA LYS A 99 6.55 16.72 3.36
C LYS A 99 6.12 15.33 3.86
N ALA A 100 4.81 15.11 4.02
CA ALA A 100 4.25 13.83 4.41
C ALA A 100 4.60 12.72 3.39
N PHE A 101 4.50 13.02 2.09
CA PHE A 101 4.90 12.09 1.03
C PHE A 101 6.41 11.76 1.08
N ALA A 102 7.25 12.79 1.24
CA ALA A 102 8.70 12.60 1.36
C ALA A 102 9.06 11.74 2.58
N LEU A 103 8.40 11.97 3.73
CA LEU A 103 8.55 11.15 4.92
C LEU A 103 8.13 9.70 4.66
N ALA A 104 6.99 9.47 4.02
CA ALA A 104 6.52 8.14 3.66
C ALA A 104 7.55 7.40 2.77
N VAL A 105 8.08 8.06 1.74
CA VAL A 105 9.09 7.48 0.84
C VAL A 105 10.36 7.10 1.61
N VAL A 106 10.88 7.99 2.45
CA VAL A 106 12.10 7.73 3.23
C VAL A 106 11.89 6.60 4.24
N SER A 107 10.81 6.65 5.02
CA SER A 107 10.49 5.64 6.03
C SER A 107 10.26 4.27 5.39
N PHE A 108 9.45 4.21 4.33
CA PHE A 108 9.17 2.97 3.61
C PHE A 108 10.45 2.38 3.00
N SER A 109 11.23 3.19 2.29
CA SER A 109 12.45 2.72 1.62
C SER A 109 13.51 2.26 2.64
N GLY A 110 13.69 3.01 3.72
CA GLY A 110 14.62 2.65 4.80
C GLY A 110 14.25 1.32 5.44
N VAL A 111 12.97 1.14 5.78
CA VAL A 111 12.45 -0.08 6.38
C VAL A 111 12.50 -1.26 5.41
N ALA A 112 12.13 -1.08 4.14
CA ALA A 112 12.20 -2.12 3.12
C ALA A 112 13.65 -2.59 2.90
N ILE A 113 14.61 -1.67 2.81
CA ILE A 113 16.04 -2.03 2.67
C ILE A 113 16.52 -2.81 3.89
N TYR A 114 16.14 -2.39 5.10
CA TYR A 114 16.47 -3.10 6.33
C TYR A 114 15.88 -4.52 6.34
N ALA A 115 14.58 -4.64 6.07
CA ALA A 115 13.84 -5.91 6.08
C ALA A 115 14.35 -6.91 5.02
N ALA A 116 14.83 -6.41 3.87
CA ALA A 116 15.39 -7.21 2.80
C ALA A 116 16.78 -7.79 3.13
N LYS A 117 17.53 -7.16 4.04
CA LYS A 117 18.93 -7.53 4.36
C LYS A 117 19.10 -8.17 5.73
N THR A 118 18.18 -7.92 6.64
CA THR A 118 18.27 -8.39 8.03
C THR A 118 18.22 -9.91 8.15
N LYS A 119 18.95 -10.46 9.14
CA LYS A 119 18.93 -11.87 9.52
C LYS A 119 17.88 -12.20 10.58
N GLU A 120 17.14 -11.20 11.03
CA GLU A 120 16.01 -11.37 11.96
C GLU A 120 14.76 -11.87 11.24
N ASP A 121 14.05 -12.80 11.87
CA ASP A 121 12.83 -13.41 11.35
C ASP A 121 11.61 -12.66 11.86
N PHE A 122 10.91 -11.98 10.95
CA PHE A 122 9.70 -11.21 11.30
C PHE A 122 8.40 -11.96 11.00
N SER A 123 8.46 -13.26 10.67
CA SER A 123 7.25 -14.05 10.36
C SER A 123 6.23 -14.09 11.50
N PHE A 124 6.67 -13.92 12.75
CA PHE A 124 5.80 -13.85 13.93
C PHE A 124 4.87 -12.62 13.94
N LEU A 125 5.21 -11.55 13.20
CA LEU A 125 4.40 -10.32 13.16
C LEU A 125 3.05 -10.51 12.45
N GLY A 126 2.92 -11.49 11.56
CA GLY A 126 1.76 -11.60 10.66
C GLY A 126 0.41 -11.61 11.39
N GLY A 127 0.30 -12.38 12.49
CA GLY A 127 -0.94 -12.42 13.29
C GLY A 127 -1.23 -11.10 14.00
N PHE A 128 -0.21 -10.48 14.60
CA PHE A 128 -0.34 -9.19 15.29
C PHE A 128 -0.73 -8.05 14.34
N LEU A 129 -0.09 -7.97 13.17
CA LEU A 129 -0.37 -6.95 12.17
C LEU A 129 -1.78 -7.09 11.61
N MET A 130 -2.24 -8.32 11.35
CA MET A 130 -3.60 -8.58 10.91
C MET A 130 -4.64 -8.12 11.95
N LEU A 131 -4.42 -8.43 13.23
CA LEU A 131 -5.27 -7.92 14.31
C LEU A 131 -5.24 -6.40 14.41
N GLY A 132 -4.06 -5.78 14.27
CA GLY A 132 -3.90 -4.33 14.24
C GLY A 132 -4.67 -3.68 13.09
N ALA A 133 -4.63 -4.25 11.89
CA ALA A 133 -5.42 -3.79 10.75
C ALA A 133 -6.93 -3.87 11.03
N PHE A 134 -7.41 -4.96 11.63
CA PHE A 134 -8.81 -5.06 12.04
C PHE A 134 -9.19 -4.03 13.11
N ALA A 135 -8.30 -3.75 14.06
CA ALA A 135 -8.51 -2.70 15.06
C ALA A 135 -8.62 -1.31 14.39
N LEU A 136 -7.73 -1.00 13.43
CA LEU A 136 -7.81 0.23 12.65
C LEU A 136 -9.13 0.35 11.86
N LEU A 137 -9.59 -0.74 11.25
CA LEU A 137 -10.90 -0.79 10.58
C LEU A 137 -12.05 -0.54 11.56
N GLY A 138 -12.01 -1.13 12.75
CA GLY A 138 -12.98 -0.88 13.81
C GLY A 138 -13.00 0.59 14.25
N LEU A 139 -11.82 1.21 14.41
CA LEU A 139 -11.69 2.62 14.73
C LEU A 139 -12.28 3.52 13.64
N LEU A 140 -12.11 3.18 12.36
CA LEU A 140 -12.74 3.90 11.24
C LEU A 140 -14.27 3.82 11.32
N ILE A 141 -14.84 2.66 11.68
CA ILE A 141 -16.30 2.50 11.83
C ILE A 141 -16.80 3.33 13.04
N ILE A 142 -16.10 3.26 14.18
CA ILE A 142 -16.48 4.03 15.38
C ILE A 142 -16.46 5.52 15.09
N GLN A 143 -15.47 6.00 14.32
CA GLN A 143 -15.32 7.42 13.97
C GLN A 143 -16.57 7.99 13.27
N TRP A 144 -17.37 7.18 12.57
CA TRP A 144 -18.61 7.63 11.92
C TRP A 144 -19.73 7.93 12.92
N PHE A 145 -19.74 7.29 14.08
CA PHE A 145 -20.74 7.49 15.12
C PHE A 145 -20.25 8.42 16.23
N ILE A 146 -18.96 8.34 16.56
CA ILE A 146 -18.32 9.07 17.64
C ILE A 146 -17.01 9.65 17.11
N PRO A 147 -16.99 10.94 16.71
CA PRO A 147 -15.77 11.61 16.27
C PRO A 147 -14.72 11.64 17.37
N PHE A 148 -13.48 11.32 17.03
CA PHE A 148 -12.34 11.42 17.95
C PHE A 148 -11.83 12.88 18.02
N SER A 149 -11.33 13.28 19.19
CA SER A 149 -10.58 14.53 19.36
C SER A 149 -9.32 14.54 18.50
N SER A 150 -8.73 15.71 18.24
CA SER A 150 -7.46 15.83 17.49
C SER A 150 -6.36 14.92 18.07
N VAL A 151 -6.17 14.91 19.40
CA VAL A 151 -5.24 13.99 20.08
C VAL A 151 -5.56 12.52 19.83
N GLY A 152 -6.85 12.15 19.84
CA GLY A 152 -7.29 10.80 19.51
C GLY A 152 -6.98 10.43 18.06
N GLN A 153 -7.22 11.34 17.11
CA GLN A 153 -6.91 11.14 15.70
C GLN A 153 -5.39 11.01 15.47
N MET A 154 -4.58 11.82 16.15
CA MET A 154 -3.12 11.72 16.12
C MET A 154 -2.63 10.37 16.64
N GLY A 155 -3.20 9.88 17.75
CA GLY A 155 -2.88 8.56 18.29
C GLY A 155 -3.23 7.42 17.33
N ILE A 156 -4.41 7.48 16.70
CA ILE A 156 -4.82 6.51 15.67
C ILE A 156 -3.88 6.58 14.47
N ALA A 157 -3.47 7.79 14.08
CA ALA A 157 -2.54 7.99 12.98
C ALA A 157 -1.17 7.38 13.26
N ALA A 158 -0.60 7.63 14.44
CA ALA A 158 0.67 7.06 14.88
C ALA A 158 0.62 5.51 14.95
N LEU A 159 -0.47 4.93 15.46
CA LEU A 159 -0.67 3.48 15.45
C LEU A 159 -0.73 2.92 14.03
N GLY A 160 -1.43 3.61 13.12
CA GLY A 160 -1.47 3.27 11.70
C GLY A 160 -0.08 3.25 11.07
N ILE A 161 0.72 4.30 11.28
CA ILE A 161 2.10 4.38 10.80
C ILE A 161 2.91 3.16 11.25
N LEU A 162 2.86 2.81 12.54
CA LEU A 162 3.59 1.67 13.08
C LEU A 162 3.12 0.33 12.48
N ILE A 163 1.81 0.16 12.30
CA ILE A 163 1.23 -1.05 11.71
C ILE A 163 1.67 -1.23 10.25
N PHE A 164 1.61 -0.18 9.43
CA PHE A 164 2.00 -0.29 8.01
C PHE A 164 3.51 -0.34 7.78
N LEU A 165 4.32 0.27 8.65
CA LEU A 165 5.76 -0.03 8.70
C LEU A 165 6.00 -1.49 9.09
N GLY A 166 5.22 -2.02 10.04
CA GLY A 166 5.26 -3.43 10.42
C GLY A 166 4.89 -4.38 9.27
N PHE A 167 3.84 -4.08 8.50
CA PHE A 167 3.50 -4.83 7.28
C PHE A 167 4.63 -4.77 6.25
N THR A 168 5.22 -3.60 6.03
CA THR A 168 6.38 -3.44 5.14
C THR A 168 7.54 -4.35 5.57
N ILE A 169 7.86 -4.39 6.88
CA ILE A 169 8.88 -5.30 7.42
C ILE A 169 8.50 -6.75 7.13
N TYR A 170 7.27 -7.14 7.49
CA TYR A 170 6.78 -8.50 7.36
C TYR A 170 6.82 -8.99 5.91
N ASP A 171 6.26 -8.23 4.97
CA ASP A 171 6.16 -8.63 3.56
C ASP A 171 7.53 -8.65 2.87
N ILE A 172 8.37 -7.64 3.09
CA ILE A 172 9.72 -7.60 2.48
C ILE A 172 10.65 -8.65 3.09
N ASN A 173 10.60 -8.87 4.41
CA ASN A 173 11.40 -9.91 5.06
C ASN A 173 10.98 -11.30 4.59
N ARG A 174 9.67 -11.56 4.49
CA ARG A 174 9.14 -12.83 3.97
C ARG A 174 9.59 -13.07 2.53
N LEU A 175 9.55 -12.04 1.68
CA LEU A 175 10.01 -12.10 0.30
C LEU A 175 11.50 -12.46 0.20
N ALA A 176 12.34 -11.79 1.01
CA ALA A 176 13.78 -12.02 1.02
C ALA A 176 14.17 -13.40 1.56
N ARG A 177 13.43 -13.92 2.56
CA ARG A 177 13.72 -15.20 3.21
C ARG A 177 13.24 -16.41 2.43
N TYR A 178 11.99 -16.38 1.99
CA TYR A 178 11.33 -17.56 1.42
C TYR A 178 11.28 -17.56 -0.10
N GLY A 179 11.66 -16.44 -0.75
CA GLY A 179 11.58 -16.29 -2.19
C GLY A 179 10.14 -16.27 -2.70
N PHE A 180 10.00 -16.28 -4.03
CA PHE A 180 8.71 -16.19 -4.73
C PHE A 180 8.84 -16.71 -6.16
N THR A 181 7.70 -17.01 -6.78
CA THR A 181 7.59 -17.39 -8.18
C THR A 181 7.05 -16.23 -9.03
N GLU A 182 7.17 -16.33 -10.35
CA GLU A 182 6.61 -15.28 -11.23
C GLU A 182 5.10 -15.12 -11.09
N ALA A 183 4.38 -16.18 -10.71
CA ALA A 183 2.94 -16.15 -10.50
C ALA A 183 2.56 -15.30 -9.27
N ASP A 184 3.47 -15.13 -8.31
CA ASP A 184 3.25 -14.35 -7.10
C ASP A 184 3.44 -12.84 -7.33
N ILE A 185 4.18 -12.45 -8.39
CA ILE A 185 4.60 -11.06 -8.64
C ILE A 185 3.43 -10.06 -8.59
N PRO A 186 2.28 -10.28 -9.26
CA PRO A 186 1.22 -9.29 -9.27
C PRO A 186 0.68 -9.01 -7.86
N MET A 187 0.53 -10.05 -7.04
CA MET A 187 0.05 -9.89 -5.67
C MET A 187 1.11 -9.24 -4.76
N ILE A 188 2.39 -9.59 -4.93
CA ILE A 188 3.49 -8.96 -4.19
C ILE A 188 3.53 -7.46 -4.47
N VAL A 189 3.40 -7.06 -5.74
CA VAL A 189 3.36 -5.65 -6.14
C VAL A 189 2.20 -4.90 -5.47
N VAL A 190 1.00 -5.47 -5.50
CA VAL A 190 -0.18 -4.85 -4.85
C VAL A 190 0.01 -4.72 -3.34
N ASN A 191 0.56 -5.73 -2.68
CA ASN A 191 0.83 -5.70 -1.25
C ASN A 191 1.82 -4.59 -0.88
N ILE A 192 2.99 -4.54 -1.55
CA ILE A 192 4.02 -3.52 -1.34
C ILE A 192 3.46 -2.12 -1.60
N TYR A 193 2.62 -1.97 -2.64
CA TYR A 193 1.94 -0.72 -2.94
C TYR A 193 0.95 -0.32 -1.84
N LEU A 194 0.12 -1.25 -1.36
CA LEU A 194 -0.83 -1.00 -0.28
C LEU A 194 -0.14 -0.62 1.03
N ASP A 195 0.96 -1.27 1.37
CA ASP A 195 1.76 -0.93 2.55
C ASP A 195 2.26 0.53 2.48
N PHE A 196 2.78 0.92 1.32
CA PHE A 196 3.25 2.28 1.07
C PHE A 196 2.10 3.31 1.11
N ILE A 197 1.02 3.07 0.38
CA ILE A 197 -0.11 4.00 0.30
C ILE A 197 -0.77 4.19 1.66
N ASN A 198 -1.00 3.12 2.40
CA ASN A 198 -1.59 3.23 3.73
C ASN A 198 -0.66 3.96 4.70
N LEU A 199 0.65 3.64 4.69
CA LEU A 199 1.63 4.41 5.46
C LEU A 199 1.54 5.91 5.14
N PHE A 200 1.51 6.27 3.86
CA PHE A 200 1.38 7.66 3.42
C PHE A 200 0.08 8.31 3.92
N VAL A 201 -1.06 7.65 3.77
CA VAL A 201 -2.36 8.16 4.25
C VAL A 201 -2.35 8.36 5.77
N TYR A 202 -1.74 7.45 6.54
CA TYR A 202 -1.64 7.62 7.99
C TYR A 202 -0.66 8.73 8.39
N ILE A 203 0.40 8.97 7.62
CA ILE A 203 1.26 10.16 7.81
C ILE A 203 0.48 11.44 7.49
N LEU A 204 -0.32 11.47 6.43
CA LEU A 204 -1.20 12.62 6.14
C LEU A 204 -2.18 12.89 7.28
N ARG A 205 -2.80 11.85 7.83
CA ARG A 205 -3.68 11.95 9.01
C ARG A 205 -2.96 12.52 10.21
N PHE A 206 -1.71 12.10 10.44
CA PHE A 206 -0.90 12.58 11.56
C PHE A 206 -0.61 14.07 11.43
N PHE A 207 -0.21 14.52 10.23
CA PHE A 207 0.02 15.95 9.96
C PHE A 207 -1.27 16.77 10.11
N ALA A 208 -2.40 16.26 9.63
CA ALA A 208 -3.68 16.94 9.75
C ALA A 208 -4.18 17.06 11.20
N SER A 209 -3.88 16.09 12.06
CA SER A 209 -4.25 16.17 13.47
C SER A 209 -3.38 17.14 14.30
N ASP A 210 -2.18 17.49 13.83
CA ASP A 210 -1.27 18.40 14.52
C ASP A 210 -1.57 19.88 14.22
N GLU A 211 -2.20 20.19 13.08
CA GLU A 211 -2.56 21.56 12.68
C GLU A 211 -3.91 22.06 13.24
N GLU A 212 -4.69 21.20 13.91
CA GLU A 212 -5.94 21.57 14.63
C GLU A 212 -5.70 21.96 16.09
#